data_AF-A0A550BYL2-F1
#
_entry.id   AF-A0A550BYL2-F1
#
_cell.length_a   1.000
_cell.length_b   1.000
_cell.length_c   1.000
_cell.angle_alpha   90.00
_cell.angle_beta   90.00
_cell.angle_gamma   90.00
#
_symmetry.space_group_name_H-M   'P 1'
#
loop_
_entity.id
_entity.type
_entity.pdbx_description
1 polymer ?
#
loop_
_entity_poly.entity_id
_entity_poly.type
_entity_poly.pdbx_seq_one_letter_code
_entity_poly.pdbx_strand_id
1 'polypeptide(L)'
;MPMPIIIDSVLIGSAPPTSPVRPCSQLPPSTAAMSSPPSSVTSGSMMALSPPFTPPRKTMSLGNGIISPPRNGIISPPRAGSTHEKRHDDLWRHDGNLVLKAGSTVYRLHSSFLEKYSPVFARILSLPPLELFDDWPVVRLDDDELSFTVFLRALMRPDTYPAPPATPSRAASMAILRLATKYDVRHLRIRALHHLNVLFPTTPLFKGWRDLGVRAATFPNILAYARECNAPFLAPACAYNLVCAMRSPAELAAATAALPAEDRARLMRVFAELAVAHNHVSACVFDLPSEQGRTRGRCVGGTGCMAWRAQYVGVMALVPPARLLAPGFWEMLAQVAPIVPGQQPCQPCVKYLHETHEDARKKFWEALPVFLDLGPWTKLVMQRIDAITPSGPEIKFSYP
;
A
#
# COMPACT_ATOMS: atom_id res chain seq x y z
N MET A 1 -25.44 -21.04 1.10
CA MET A 1 -24.73 -21.50 2.31
C MET A 1 -23.27 -21.08 2.20
N PRO A 2 -22.71 -20.30 3.13
CA PRO A 2 -21.27 -20.06 3.19
C PRO A 2 -20.55 -21.20 3.94
N MET A 3 -19.34 -21.54 3.49
CA MET A 3 -18.46 -22.53 4.12
C MET A 3 -17.97 -22.05 5.50
N PRO A 4 -17.64 -22.96 6.45
CA PRO A 4 -17.14 -22.59 7.77
C PRO A 4 -15.71 -22.06 7.72
N ILE A 5 -15.38 -21.19 8.68
CA ILE A 5 -14.04 -20.64 8.90
C ILE A 5 -13.20 -21.71 9.60
N ILE A 6 -12.15 -22.19 8.94
CA ILE A 6 -11.12 -23.02 9.59
C ILE A 6 -10.18 -22.07 10.34
N ILE A 7 -10.15 -22.20 11.66
CA ILE A 7 -9.11 -21.64 12.52
C ILE A 7 -8.12 -22.77 12.75
N ASP A 8 -6.84 -22.54 12.47
CA ASP A 8 -5.78 -23.52 12.78
C ASP A 8 -5.70 -23.72 14.30
N SER A 9 -6.12 -24.90 14.74
CA SER A 9 -6.24 -25.26 16.15
C SER A 9 -4.89 -25.73 16.71
N VAL A 10 -4.24 -24.92 17.55
CA VAL A 10 -3.02 -25.31 18.27
C VAL A 10 -3.26 -25.42 19.77
N LEU A 11 -3.46 -26.67 20.20
CA LEU A 11 -3.10 -27.23 21.51
C LEU A 11 -3.64 -26.53 22.79
N ILE A 12 -4.82 -26.97 23.22
CA ILE A 12 -5.09 -27.18 24.65
C ILE A 12 -5.10 -28.69 24.89
N GLY A 13 -4.06 -29.20 25.55
CA GLY A 13 -3.97 -30.62 25.93
C GLY A 13 -4.95 -30.96 27.05
N SER A 14 -5.75 -32.00 26.85
CA SER A 14 -6.75 -32.49 27.80
C SER A 14 -6.14 -33.35 28.92
N ALA A 15 -6.62 -33.15 30.15
CA ALA A 15 -6.29 -33.97 31.31
C ALA A 15 -7.44 -34.96 31.64
N PRO A 16 -7.12 -36.17 32.13
CA PRO A 16 -8.07 -37.07 32.82
C PRO A 16 -7.55 -37.45 34.25
N PRO A 17 -8.30 -38.18 35.12
CA PRO A 17 -8.84 -37.52 36.32
C PRO A 17 -8.69 -38.26 37.68
N THR A 18 -8.98 -37.56 38.80
CA THR A 18 -9.35 -38.06 40.16
C THR A 18 -8.36 -39.01 40.89
N SER A 19 -8.06 -38.88 42.20
CA SER A 19 -8.96 -38.82 43.38
C SER A 19 -8.21 -38.29 44.65
N PRO A 20 -8.86 -38.15 45.85
CA PRO A 20 -8.38 -37.24 46.94
C PRO A 20 -7.69 -37.92 48.15
N VAL A 21 -7.09 -37.12 49.08
CA VAL A 21 -7.30 -37.17 50.57
C VAL A 21 -6.33 -36.28 51.41
N ARG A 22 -6.94 -35.35 52.19
CA ARG A 22 -6.59 -34.76 53.54
C ARG A 22 -5.31 -33.91 53.84
N PRO A 23 -5.33 -33.11 54.95
CA PRO A 23 -4.38 -32.00 55.21
C PRO A 23 -3.62 -32.03 56.57
N CYS A 24 -2.47 -31.33 56.62
CA CYS A 24 -1.76 -30.71 57.79
C CYS A 24 -0.45 -30.07 57.24
N SER A 25 0.26 -29.11 57.85
CA SER A 25 0.07 -28.32 59.07
C SER A 25 1.10 -27.16 59.13
N GLN A 26 0.70 -26.00 59.67
CA GLN A 26 1.50 -25.00 60.45
C GLN A 26 2.85 -24.42 59.90
N LEU A 27 2.85 -23.09 59.66
CA LEU A 27 3.69 -21.97 60.23
C LEU A 27 5.16 -22.21 60.68
N PRO A 28 6.06 -21.18 60.74
CA PRO A 28 5.80 -19.73 60.90
C PRO A 28 6.58 -18.76 59.96
N PRO A 29 6.36 -17.43 60.04
CA PRO A 29 7.00 -16.41 59.19
C PRO A 29 8.18 -15.67 59.88
N SER A 30 8.90 -14.82 59.13
CA SER A 30 9.79 -13.79 59.71
C SER A 30 9.50 -12.38 59.16
N THR A 31 9.09 -11.52 60.08
CA THR A 31 9.35 -10.07 60.13
C THR A 31 10.86 -9.77 60.12
N ALA A 32 11.43 -8.58 59.88
CA ALA A 32 10.98 -7.25 59.41
C ALA A 32 12.22 -6.61 58.68
N ALA A 33 12.44 -5.31 58.42
CA ALA A 33 11.81 -4.06 58.87
C ALA A 33 12.04 -2.90 57.86
N MET A 34 11.70 -1.68 58.27
CA MET A 34 11.85 -0.41 57.55
C MET A 34 13.16 0.31 57.92
N SER A 35 13.74 1.09 57.00
CA SER A 35 14.34 2.40 57.32
C SER A 35 14.63 3.27 56.08
N SER A 36 14.21 4.54 56.17
CA SER A 36 14.54 5.67 55.28
C SER A 36 14.50 6.95 56.15
N PRO A 37 15.00 8.12 55.68
CA PRO A 37 16.30 8.46 55.09
C PRO A 37 17.09 9.36 56.09
N PRO A 38 18.06 10.20 55.68
CA PRO A 38 17.69 11.59 55.33
C PRO A 38 18.52 12.24 54.20
N SER A 39 18.16 13.48 53.88
CA SER A 39 18.65 14.31 52.77
C SER A 39 19.54 15.49 53.20
N SER A 40 20.54 15.90 52.40
CA SER A 40 20.84 17.34 52.15
C SER A 40 21.93 17.67 51.11
N VAL A 41 21.58 18.70 50.32
CA VAL A 41 22.29 19.70 49.49
C VAL A 41 23.79 19.99 49.75
N THR A 42 24.58 20.11 48.65
CA THR A 42 25.55 21.20 48.24
C THR A 42 26.49 20.63 47.14
N SER A 43 27.20 21.34 46.25
CA SER A 43 27.17 22.67 45.62
C SER A 43 28.44 22.77 44.71
N GLY A 44 28.36 23.31 43.49
CA GLY A 44 29.47 24.08 42.87
C GLY A 44 30.43 23.42 41.83
N SER A 45 30.52 24.07 40.65
CA SER A 45 31.70 24.19 39.74
C SER A 45 32.20 22.95 38.95
N MET A 46 32.78 23.06 37.73
CA MET A 46 32.85 24.14 36.74
C MET A 46 33.35 23.60 35.37
N MET A 47 32.91 24.22 34.24
CA MET A 47 33.49 24.13 32.88
C MET A 47 33.48 22.74 32.16
N ALA A 48 33.51 22.61 30.83
CA ALA A 48 33.79 23.59 29.77
C ALA A 48 32.85 23.47 28.54
N LEU A 49 32.72 24.58 27.79
CA LEU A 49 32.00 24.67 26.51
C LEU A 49 33.00 24.76 25.34
N SER A 50 32.74 24.06 24.22
CA SER A 50 33.02 24.43 22.81
C SER A 50 33.01 23.20 21.88
N PRO A 51 32.86 23.34 20.54
CA PRO A 51 32.26 24.44 19.77
C PRO A 51 31.16 23.96 18.78
N PRO A 52 30.39 24.88 18.15
CA PRO A 52 29.44 24.52 17.09
C PRO A 52 30.12 24.19 15.76
N PHE A 53 29.62 23.16 15.06
CA PHE A 53 30.08 22.79 13.71
C PHE A 53 29.48 23.73 12.65
N THR A 54 30.33 24.48 11.94
CA THR A 54 29.94 25.31 10.80
C THR A 54 29.84 24.49 9.51
N PRO A 55 28.84 24.73 8.64
CA PRO A 55 28.74 24.05 7.35
C PRO A 55 29.68 24.67 6.30
N PRO A 56 30.29 23.88 5.40
CA PRO A 56 31.16 24.40 4.36
C PRO A 56 30.36 25.11 3.25
N ARG A 57 30.64 26.40 3.08
CA ARG A 57 30.18 27.22 1.96
C ARG A 57 30.81 26.70 0.65
N LYS A 58 30.02 26.16 -0.28
CA LYS A 58 30.48 25.91 -1.66
C LYS A 58 29.99 26.99 -2.62
N THR A 59 30.93 27.51 -3.38
CA THR A 59 30.81 28.60 -4.35
C THR A 59 30.00 28.20 -5.57
N MET A 60 29.22 29.14 -6.11
CA MET A 60 28.73 29.05 -7.49
C MET A 60 29.93 29.09 -8.44
N SER A 61 29.92 28.26 -9.47
CA SER A 61 30.81 28.35 -10.63
C SER A 61 30.01 28.02 -11.87
N LEU A 62 29.96 28.94 -12.83
CA LEU A 62 29.45 28.65 -14.17
C LEU A 62 30.52 27.86 -14.93
N GLY A 63 30.15 26.70 -15.47
CA GLY A 63 31.02 25.89 -16.32
C GLY A 63 30.26 25.42 -17.55
N ASN A 64 30.52 26.06 -18.70
CA ASN A 64 30.09 25.53 -19.99
C ASN A 64 30.85 24.22 -20.28
N GLY A 65 30.12 23.11 -20.46
CA GLY A 65 30.69 21.80 -20.78
C GLY A 65 30.22 21.32 -22.16
N ILE A 66 31.12 21.38 -23.15
CA ILE A 66 30.86 20.89 -24.52
C ILE A 66 30.82 19.35 -24.49
N ILE A 67 29.78 18.76 -25.08
CA ILE A 67 29.68 17.30 -25.26
C ILE A 67 30.44 16.90 -26.53
N SER A 68 31.41 16.00 -26.40
CA SER A 68 32.00 15.23 -27.50
C SER A 68 32.32 13.78 -27.05
N PRO A 69 32.08 12.75 -27.89
CA PRO A 69 32.21 11.32 -27.55
C PRO A 69 33.64 10.79 -27.82
N PRO A 70 34.06 9.64 -27.25
CA PRO A 70 33.82 8.30 -27.86
C PRO A 70 33.59 7.18 -26.79
N ARG A 71 33.55 5.86 -27.02
CA ARG A 71 34.17 4.98 -28.06
C ARG A 71 33.48 3.59 -28.13
N ASN A 72 33.69 2.89 -29.25
CA ASN A 72 33.05 1.62 -29.61
C ASN A 72 33.36 0.41 -28.69
N GLY A 73 32.35 -0.45 -28.53
CA GLY A 73 32.41 -1.81 -29.10
C GLY A 73 32.95 -2.96 -28.25
N ILE A 74 32.03 -3.74 -27.65
CA ILE A 74 32.10 -5.21 -27.67
C ILE A 74 30.73 -5.71 -28.15
N ILE A 75 30.71 -6.28 -29.36
CA ILE A 75 29.51 -6.91 -29.93
C ILE A 75 29.44 -8.34 -29.39
N SER A 76 28.39 -8.68 -28.65
CA SER A 76 28.04 -10.08 -28.38
C SER A 76 27.39 -10.68 -29.63
N PRO A 77 27.77 -11.91 -30.05
CA PRO A 77 27.18 -12.53 -31.24
C PRO A 77 25.70 -12.86 -31.01
N PRO A 78 24.87 -12.93 -32.08
CA PRO A 78 23.47 -13.28 -31.97
C PRO A 78 23.35 -14.72 -31.45
N ARG A 79 22.67 -14.87 -30.30
CA ARG A 79 22.40 -16.19 -29.71
C ARG A 79 21.37 -16.92 -30.57
N ALA A 80 21.85 -17.72 -31.52
CA ALA A 80 21.04 -18.62 -32.34
C ALA A 80 20.39 -19.72 -31.46
N GLY A 81 19.29 -19.37 -30.81
CA GLY A 81 18.32 -20.30 -30.25
C GLY A 81 17.02 -20.14 -31.03
N SER A 82 16.55 -21.22 -31.65
CA SER A 82 15.27 -21.24 -32.37
C SER A 82 14.09 -21.20 -31.38
N THR A 83 13.80 -20.02 -30.83
CA THR A 83 12.52 -19.77 -30.17
C THR A 83 11.44 -19.78 -31.23
N HIS A 84 10.66 -20.86 -31.30
CA HIS A 84 9.53 -20.95 -32.23
C HIS A 84 8.57 -19.78 -31.95
N GLU A 85 8.48 -18.86 -32.91
CA GLU A 85 7.67 -17.65 -32.73
C GLU A 85 6.19 -18.03 -32.78
N LYS A 86 5.42 -17.52 -31.82
CA LYS A 86 4.00 -17.85 -31.69
C LYS A 86 3.17 -16.69 -32.23
N ARG A 87 2.39 -16.92 -33.29
CA ARG A 87 1.40 -15.93 -33.76
C ARG A 87 0.26 -15.85 -32.74
N HIS A 88 -0.16 -14.64 -32.36
CA HIS A 88 -1.29 -14.45 -31.44
C HIS A 88 -2.63 -14.52 -32.19
N ASP A 89 -3.44 -15.53 -31.92
CA ASP A 89 -4.71 -15.81 -32.62
C ASP A 89 -5.64 -14.58 -32.77
N ASP A 90 -6.03 -13.93 -31.66
CA ASP A 90 -6.93 -12.75 -31.69
C ASP A 90 -6.32 -11.47 -32.33
N LEU A 91 -5.00 -11.40 -32.48
CA LEU A 91 -4.24 -10.17 -32.73
C LEU A 91 -3.33 -10.31 -33.96
N TRP A 92 -3.73 -11.20 -34.87
CA TRP A 92 -3.10 -11.43 -36.17
C TRP A 92 -4.04 -10.97 -37.29
N ARG A 93 -3.84 -9.75 -37.78
CA ARG A 93 -4.59 -9.18 -38.91
C ARG A 93 -3.98 -9.64 -40.24
N HIS A 94 -4.76 -10.29 -41.10
CA HIS A 94 -4.31 -10.77 -42.42
C HIS A 94 -3.88 -9.63 -43.37
N ASP A 95 -4.45 -8.45 -43.18
CA ASP A 95 -4.23 -7.21 -43.90
C ASP A 95 -3.21 -6.27 -43.22
N GLY A 96 -2.68 -6.63 -42.05
CA GLY A 96 -1.74 -5.79 -41.30
C GLY A 96 -0.38 -5.63 -42.01
N ASN A 97 0.18 -4.43 -41.97
CA ASN A 97 1.45 -4.06 -42.61
C ASN A 97 2.66 -4.07 -41.65
N LEU A 98 2.47 -4.39 -40.38
CA LEU A 98 3.48 -4.32 -39.32
C LEU A 98 3.42 -5.55 -38.41
N VAL A 99 4.59 -6.08 -38.02
CA VAL A 99 4.72 -7.10 -36.99
C VAL A 99 5.31 -6.49 -35.72
N LEU A 100 4.60 -6.63 -34.60
CA LEU A 100 5.13 -6.38 -33.26
C LEU A 100 5.57 -7.70 -32.64
N LYS A 101 6.65 -7.69 -31.86
CA LYS A 101 7.15 -8.88 -31.15
C LYS A 101 7.42 -8.57 -29.68
N ALA A 102 6.76 -9.29 -28.78
CA ALA A 102 6.98 -9.19 -27.33
C ALA A 102 7.21 -10.60 -26.76
N GLY A 103 8.41 -10.85 -26.25
CA GLY A 103 8.83 -12.20 -25.85
C GLY A 103 8.81 -13.20 -27.01
N SER A 104 8.10 -14.32 -26.83
CA SER A 104 7.91 -15.38 -27.83
C SER A 104 6.80 -15.09 -28.85
N THR A 105 5.92 -14.13 -28.57
CA THR A 105 4.70 -13.93 -29.35
C THR A 105 4.78 -12.74 -30.29
N VAL A 106 4.26 -12.95 -31.50
CA VAL A 106 4.18 -11.98 -32.59
C VAL A 106 2.73 -11.61 -32.92
N TYR A 107 2.52 -10.32 -33.17
CA TYR A 107 1.22 -9.70 -33.45
C TYR A 107 1.32 -8.99 -34.80
N ARG A 108 0.32 -9.15 -35.67
CA ARG A 108 0.31 -8.50 -37.00
C ARG A 108 -0.83 -7.49 -37.06
N LEU A 109 -0.50 -6.23 -37.35
CA LEU A 109 -1.39 -5.08 -37.16
C LEU A 109 -1.19 -4.03 -38.25
N HIS A 110 -2.05 -3.00 -38.25
CA HIS A 110 -1.87 -1.78 -39.03
C HIS A 110 -1.03 -0.77 -38.26
N SER A 111 0.07 -0.32 -38.85
CA SER A 111 0.99 0.69 -38.28
C SER A 111 0.24 1.98 -37.95
N SER A 112 -0.55 2.48 -38.90
CA SER A 112 -1.36 3.71 -38.81
C SER A 112 -2.31 3.73 -37.61
N PHE A 113 -2.80 2.57 -37.15
CA PHE A 113 -3.62 2.48 -35.94
C PHE A 113 -2.80 2.75 -34.68
N LEU A 114 -1.60 2.18 -34.57
CA LEU A 114 -0.70 2.42 -33.44
C LEU A 114 -0.22 3.87 -33.43
N GLU A 115 0.20 4.38 -34.59
CA GLU A 115 0.64 5.78 -34.78
C GLU A 115 -0.43 6.78 -34.32
N LYS A 116 -1.71 6.54 -34.69
CA LYS A 116 -2.86 7.38 -34.31
C LYS A 116 -3.07 7.51 -32.81
N TYR A 117 -2.83 6.45 -32.04
CA TYR A 117 -3.11 6.42 -30.60
C TYR A 117 -1.87 6.51 -29.70
N SER A 118 -0.66 6.46 -30.29
CA SER A 118 0.62 6.47 -29.58
C SER A 118 1.67 7.32 -30.34
N PRO A 119 2.00 8.52 -29.83
CA PRO A 119 3.14 9.32 -30.33
C PRO A 119 4.49 8.61 -30.18
N VAL A 120 4.58 7.59 -29.32
CA VAL A 120 5.78 6.75 -29.16
C VAL A 120 5.89 5.76 -30.32
N PHE A 121 4.82 5.03 -30.66
CA PHE A 121 4.83 4.17 -31.85
C PHE A 121 5.02 4.97 -33.14
N ALA A 122 4.39 6.15 -33.29
CA ALA A 122 4.64 7.03 -34.42
C ALA A 122 6.13 7.36 -34.63
N ARG A 123 6.86 7.59 -33.54
CA ARG A 123 8.30 7.86 -33.59
C ARG A 123 9.12 6.61 -33.90
N ILE A 124 8.78 5.46 -33.32
CA ILE A 124 9.44 4.18 -33.59
C ILE A 124 9.28 3.81 -35.07
N LEU A 125 8.09 3.98 -35.62
CA LEU A 125 7.73 3.62 -37.00
C LEU A 125 8.22 4.63 -38.05
N SER A 126 8.60 5.85 -37.65
CA SER A 126 9.32 6.80 -38.52
C SER A 126 10.78 6.43 -38.81
N LEU A 127 11.34 5.44 -38.09
CA LEU A 127 12.69 4.94 -38.31
C LEU A 127 12.67 3.80 -39.34
N PRO A 128 13.73 3.61 -40.15
CA PRO A 128 13.82 2.47 -41.05
C PRO A 128 13.78 1.15 -40.26
N PRO A 129 13.09 0.11 -40.76
CA PRO A 129 12.99 -1.16 -40.06
C PRO A 129 14.37 -1.83 -39.96
N LEU A 130 14.71 -2.29 -38.75
CA LEU A 130 15.97 -3.00 -38.48
C LEU A 130 15.88 -4.50 -38.81
N GLU A 131 14.67 -5.03 -38.96
CA GLU A 131 14.39 -6.45 -39.12
C GLU A 131 13.09 -6.64 -39.93
N LEU A 132 13.04 -7.73 -40.70
CA LEU A 132 11.86 -8.19 -41.43
C LEU A 132 11.47 -9.60 -40.95
N PHE A 133 10.17 -9.90 -40.91
CA PHE A 133 9.60 -11.21 -40.63
C PHE A 133 8.49 -11.49 -41.66
N ASP A 134 8.63 -12.58 -42.44
CA ASP A 134 7.77 -12.87 -43.59
C ASP A 134 7.60 -11.64 -44.52
N ASP A 135 8.70 -10.92 -44.79
CA ASP A 135 8.80 -9.63 -45.52
C ASP A 135 8.12 -8.40 -44.88
N TRP A 136 7.54 -8.53 -43.68
CA TRP A 136 6.94 -7.41 -42.94
C TRP A 136 7.94 -6.74 -41.98
N PRO A 137 7.90 -5.41 -41.80
CA PRO A 137 8.73 -4.72 -40.81
C PRO A 137 8.42 -5.21 -39.39
N VAL A 138 9.48 -5.46 -38.61
CA VAL A 138 9.39 -5.94 -37.22
C VAL A 138 9.80 -4.86 -36.24
N VAL A 139 8.99 -4.66 -35.21
CA VAL A 139 9.36 -3.91 -34.00
C VAL A 139 9.42 -4.87 -32.82
N ARG A 140 10.63 -5.11 -32.31
CA ARG A 140 10.85 -5.87 -31.07
C ARG A 140 10.63 -4.98 -29.85
N LEU A 141 9.98 -5.55 -28.85
CA LEU A 141 9.56 -4.88 -27.62
C LEU A 141 10.05 -5.68 -26.40
N ASP A 142 10.64 -4.98 -25.43
CA ASP A 142 11.14 -5.56 -24.17
C ASP A 142 10.04 -5.81 -23.12
N ASP A 143 8.76 -5.73 -23.51
CA ASP A 143 7.63 -5.91 -22.59
C ASP A 143 7.27 -7.38 -22.38
N ASP A 144 6.67 -7.68 -21.22
CA ASP A 144 6.16 -9.01 -20.95
C ASP A 144 4.92 -9.32 -21.82
N GLU A 145 4.91 -10.52 -22.39
CA GLU A 145 3.93 -10.98 -23.37
C GLU A 145 2.49 -10.84 -22.89
N LEU A 146 2.23 -11.13 -21.60
CA LEU A 146 0.89 -11.09 -21.01
C LEU A 146 0.38 -9.65 -20.86
N SER A 147 1.18 -8.76 -20.27
CA SER A 147 0.79 -7.35 -20.14
C SER A 147 0.64 -6.70 -21.51
N PHE A 148 1.55 -6.99 -22.45
CA PHE A 148 1.49 -6.44 -23.80
C PHE A 148 0.25 -6.93 -24.55
N THR A 149 -0.09 -8.22 -24.48
CA THR A 149 -1.34 -8.77 -25.02
C THR A 149 -2.57 -8.05 -24.44
N VAL A 150 -2.63 -7.85 -23.13
CA VAL A 150 -3.78 -7.21 -22.47
C VAL A 150 -3.91 -5.73 -22.87
N PHE A 151 -2.81 -4.99 -22.92
CA PHE A 151 -2.76 -3.61 -23.40
C PHE A 151 -3.18 -3.49 -24.87
N LEU A 152 -2.61 -4.34 -25.73
CA LEU A 152 -2.90 -4.32 -27.16
C LEU A 152 -4.36 -4.72 -27.44
N ARG A 153 -4.90 -5.72 -26.73
CA ARG A 153 -6.32 -6.09 -26.80
C ARG A 153 -7.21 -4.91 -26.38
N ALA A 154 -6.89 -4.22 -25.28
CA ALA A 154 -7.64 -3.03 -24.83
C ALA A 154 -7.59 -1.85 -25.82
N LEU A 155 -6.47 -1.70 -26.54
CA LEU A 155 -6.27 -0.67 -27.56
C LEU A 155 -7.03 -0.98 -28.86
N MET A 156 -6.99 -2.24 -29.32
CA MET A 156 -7.64 -2.67 -30.56
C MET A 156 -9.15 -2.94 -30.41
N ARG A 157 -9.61 -3.29 -29.20
CA ARG A 157 -10.98 -3.72 -28.88
C ARG A 157 -11.50 -3.04 -27.60
N PRO A 158 -12.17 -1.87 -27.71
CA PRO A 158 -12.61 -1.09 -26.56
C PRO A 158 -13.56 -1.82 -25.59
N ASP A 159 -14.29 -2.82 -26.09
CA ASP A 159 -15.18 -3.74 -25.36
C ASP A 159 -14.43 -4.64 -24.36
N THR A 160 -13.14 -4.90 -24.58
CA THR A 160 -12.33 -5.77 -23.71
C THR A 160 -11.75 -5.06 -22.49
N TYR A 161 -11.78 -3.73 -22.48
CA TYR A 161 -11.41 -2.91 -21.33
C TYR A 161 -12.36 -1.70 -21.20
N PRO A 162 -13.65 -1.93 -20.89
CA PRO A 162 -14.66 -0.89 -20.82
C PRO A 162 -14.39 0.09 -19.66
N ALA A 163 -15.03 1.26 -19.72
CA ALA A 163 -15.00 2.24 -18.64
C ALA A 163 -15.77 1.73 -17.39
N PRO A 164 -15.59 2.37 -16.20
CA PRO A 164 -16.47 2.15 -15.07
C PRO A 164 -17.96 2.32 -15.47
N PRO A 165 -18.90 1.55 -14.89
CA PRO A 165 -18.78 0.75 -13.66
C PRO A 165 -18.22 -0.67 -13.84
N ALA A 166 -17.73 -1.04 -15.03
CA ALA A 166 -17.10 -2.35 -15.22
C ALA A 166 -15.88 -2.55 -14.30
N THR A 167 -15.62 -3.80 -13.91
CA THR A 167 -14.58 -4.16 -12.93
C THR A 167 -13.54 -5.10 -13.54
N PRO A 168 -12.65 -4.59 -14.43
CA PRO A 168 -11.57 -5.40 -15.01
C PRO A 168 -10.60 -5.88 -13.92
N SER A 169 -9.84 -6.94 -14.22
CA SER A 169 -8.89 -7.49 -13.24
C SER A 169 -7.83 -6.46 -12.85
N ARG A 170 -7.46 -6.45 -11.56
CA ARG A 170 -6.45 -5.51 -11.04
C ARG A 170 -5.11 -5.62 -11.79
N ALA A 171 -4.72 -6.84 -12.16
CA ALA A 171 -3.52 -7.09 -12.96
C ALA A 171 -3.61 -6.45 -14.35
N ALA A 172 -4.76 -6.56 -15.03
CA ALA A 172 -4.99 -5.91 -16.32
C ALA A 172 -4.92 -4.38 -16.20
N SER A 173 -5.53 -3.78 -15.18
CA SER A 173 -5.46 -2.33 -14.97
C SER A 173 -4.05 -1.83 -14.65
N MET A 174 -3.23 -2.59 -13.91
CA MET A 174 -1.81 -2.23 -13.72
C MET A 174 -1.01 -2.36 -15.02
N ALA A 175 -1.18 -3.47 -15.77
CA ALA A 175 -0.51 -3.69 -17.05
C ALA A 175 -0.83 -2.58 -18.06
N ILE A 176 -2.12 -2.24 -18.20
CA ILE A 176 -2.59 -1.18 -19.09
C ILE A 176 -2.08 0.18 -18.62
N LEU A 177 -2.08 0.49 -17.31
CA LEU A 177 -1.53 1.75 -16.82
C LEU A 177 -0.04 1.90 -17.19
N ARG A 178 0.77 0.87 -16.96
CA ARG A 178 2.22 0.89 -17.28
C ARG A 178 2.46 1.09 -18.77
N LEU A 179 1.87 0.26 -19.60
CA LEU A 179 2.09 0.28 -21.05
C LEU A 179 1.47 1.51 -21.72
N ALA A 180 0.29 1.96 -21.28
CA ALA A 180 -0.28 3.22 -21.74
C ALA A 180 0.52 4.45 -21.29
N THR A 181 1.36 4.33 -20.25
CA THR A 181 2.31 5.40 -19.88
C THR A 181 3.60 5.30 -20.71
N LYS A 182 4.16 4.09 -20.88
CA LYS A 182 5.34 3.82 -21.71
C LYS A 182 5.14 4.25 -23.17
N TYR A 183 3.96 3.96 -23.72
CA TYR A 183 3.59 4.25 -25.11
C TYR A 183 2.75 5.52 -25.29
N ASP A 184 2.55 6.33 -24.24
CA ASP A 184 1.77 7.57 -24.27
C ASP A 184 0.35 7.42 -24.89
N VAL A 185 -0.36 6.36 -24.50
CA VAL A 185 -1.75 6.09 -24.92
C VAL A 185 -2.72 6.73 -23.90
N ARG A 186 -2.84 8.05 -23.96
CA ARG A 186 -3.57 8.91 -23.00
C ARG A 186 -4.94 8.36 -22.58
N HIS A 187 -5.75 7.89 -23.53
CA HIS A 187 -7.12 7.43 -23.24
C HIS A 187 -7.16 6.12 -22.41
N LEU A 188 -6.25 5.17 -22.67
CA LEU A 188 -6.14 3.96 -21.84
C LEU A 188 -5.54 4.27 -20.47
N ARG A 189 -4.56 5.18 -20.40
CA ARG A 189 -3.98 5.66 -19.14
C ARG A 189 -5.06 6.25 -18.22
N ILE A 190 -5.88 7.17 -18.72
CA ILE A 190 -7.01 7.77 -17.97
C ILE A 190 -7.97 6.67 -17.47
N ARG A 191 -8.38 5.75 -18.36
CA ARG A 191 -9.30 4.65 -18.00
C ARG A 191 -8.73 3.73 -16.93
N ALA A 192 -7.44 3.40 -17.00
CA ALA A 192 -6.77 2.62 -15.97
C ALA A 192 -6.66 3.35 -14.63
N LEU A 193 -6.38 4.66 -14.64
CA LEU A 193 -6.39 5.48 -13.42
C LEU A 193 -7.78 5.57 -12.78
N HIS A 194 -8.87 5.66 -13.57
CA HIS A 194 -10.23 5.56 -13.04
C HIS A 194 -10.45 4.23 -12.30
N HIS A 195 -10.15 3.10 -12.94
CA HIS A 195 -10.33 1.77 -12.35
C HIS A 195 -9.49 1.57 -11.07
N LEU A 196 -8.27 2.10 -11.05
CA LEU A 196 -7.37 2.00 -9.89
C LEU A 196 -7.73 2.96 -8.76
N ASN A 197 -8.25 4.16 -9.04
CA ASN A 197 -8.71 5.11 -8.01
C ASN A 197 -9.94 4.61 -7.24
N VAL A 198 -10.74 3.68 -7.78
CA VAL A 198 -11.80 2.97 -7.03
C VAL A 198 -11.21 2.07 -5.94
N LEU A 199 -10.06 1.46 -6.21
CA LEU A 199 -9.37 0.53 -5.30
C LEU A 199 -8.41 1.24 -4.33
N PHE A 200 -7.84 2.36 -4.77
CA PHE A 200 -6.87 3.18 -4.06
C PHE A 200 -7.34 4.64 -4.01
N PRO A 201 -8.44 4.94 -3.28
CA PRO A 201 -9.03 6.27 -3.28
C PRO A 201 -8.19 7.26 -2.47
N THR A 202 -8.35 8.54 -2.77
CA THR A 202 -7.76 9.67 -2.03
C THR A 202 -8.61 10.10 -0.82
N THR A 203 -9.53 9.26 -0.34
CA THR A 203 -10.48 9.58 0.73
C THR A 203 -10.45 8.52 1.83
N PRO A 204 -10.70 8.88 3.11
CA PRO A 204 -10.65 7.94 4.23
C PRO A 204 -11.82 6.92 4.24
N LEU A 205 -12.73 7.00 3.27
CA LEU A 205 -13.98 6.23 3.19
C LEU A 205 -13.81 4.83 2.54
N PHE A 206 -12.59 4.34 2.40
CA PHE A 206 -12.37 3.03 1.80
C PHE A 206 -12.72 1.89 2.78
N LYS A 207 -13.52 0.93 2.29
CA LYS A 207 -13.75 -0.36 2.96
C LYS A 207 -12.43 -1.14 3.01
N GLY A 208 -12.21 -1.97 4.02
CA GLY A 208 -10.88 -2.48 4.37
C GLY A 208 -10.21 -3.30 3.26
N TRP A 209 -8.89 -3.54 3.38
CA TRP A 209 -8.12 -4.33 2.40
C TRP A 209 -8.74 -5.70 2.05
N ARG A 210 -9.52 -6.28 2.98
CA ARG A 210 -10.27 -7.53 2.78
C ARG A 210 -11.39 -7.37 1.74
N ASP A 211 -12.13 -6.26 1.80
CA ASP A 211 -13.21 -5.93 0.87
C ASP A 211 -12.72 -5.65 -0.56
N LEU A 212 -11.44 -5.25 -0.70
CA LEU A 212 -10.77 -5.07 -1.99
C LEU A 212 -10.32 -6.40 -2.63
N GLY A 213 -10.36 -7.53 -1.90
CA GLY A 213 -9.85 -8.82 -2.38
C GLY A 213 -8.37 -8.78 -2.78
N VAL A 214 -7.56 -7.91 -2.14
CA VAL A 214 -6.13 -7.74 -2.45
C VAL A 214 -5.29 -8.58 -1.49
N ARG A 215 -4.46 -9.47 -2.04
CA ARG A 215 -3.43 -10.17 -1.26
C ARG A 215 -2.33 -9.17 -0.90
N ALA A 216 -1.86 -9.20 0.35
CA ALA A 216 -0.81 -8.29 0.84
C ALA A 216 0.44 -8.24 -0.06
N ALA A 217 0.84 -9.39 -0.61
CA ALA A 217 1.96 -9.54 -1.54
C ALA A 217 1.83 -8.76 -2.87
N THR A 218 0.65 -8.23 -3.22
CA THR A 218 0.46 -7.45 -4.46
C THR A 218 0.77 -5.95 -4.27
N PHE A 219 0.64 -5.40 -3.06
CA PHE A 219 0.82 -3.96 -2.83
C PHE A 219 2.22 -3.41 -3.17
N PRO A 220 3.35 -4.11 -2.91
CA PRO A 220 4.69 -3.62 -3.29
C PRO A 220 4.79 -3.31 -4.78
N ASN A 221 4.30 -4.20 -5.65
CA ASN A 221 4.28 -3.96 -7.09
C ASN A 221 3.43 -2.73 -7.45
N ILE A 222 2.30 -2.54 -6.79
CA ILE A 222 1.42 -1.38 -7.02
C ILE A 222 2.11 -0.07 -6.60
N LEU A 223 2.89 -0.05 -5.51
CA LEU A 223 3.71 1.11 -5.14
C LEU A 223 4.79 1.41 -6.18
N ALA A 224 5.51 0.39 -6.64
CA ALA A 224 6.51 0.54 -7.70
C ALA A 224 5.89 1.11 -9.00
N TYR A 225 4.72 0.60 -9.38
CA TYR A 225 3.97 1.04 -10.56
C TYR A 225 3.37 2.44 -10.39
N ALA A 226 2.91 2.83 -9.20
CA ALA A 226 2.44 4.19 -8.92
C ALA A 226 3.56 5.23 -9.14
N ARG A 227 4.81 4.87 -8.81
CA ARG A 227 6.00 5.67 -9.07
C ARG A 227 6.38 5.68 -10.57
N GLU A 228 6.51 4.50 -11.18
CA GLU A 228 6.82 4.31 -12.61
C GLU A 228 5.83 5.07 -13.52
N CYS A 229 4.54 5.04 -13.18
CA CYS A 229 3.48 5.64 -13.96
C CYS A 229 3.17 7.10 -13.58
N ASN A 230 4.01 7.76 -12.77
CA ASN A 230 3.77 9.11 -12.25
C ASN A 230 2.32 9.32 -11.76
N ALA A 231 1.88 8.44 -10.85
CA ALA A 231 0.55 8.42 -10.26
C ALA A 231 0.64 8.36 -8.71
N PRO A 232 1.33 9.33 -8.07
CA PRO A 232 1.66 9.28 -6.64
C PRO A 232 0.43 9.23 -5.73
N PHE A 233 -0.72 9.73 -6.18
CA PHE A 233 -1.98 9.70 -5.44
C PHE A 233 -2.52 8.29 -5.13
N LEU A 234 -2.06 7.26 -5.84
CA LEU A 234 -2.38 5.85 -5.55
C LEU A 234 -1.55 5.29 -4.37
N ALA A 235 -0.38 5.89 -4.08
CA ALA A 235 0.59 5.34 -3.15
C ALA A 235 0.14 5.37 -1.67
N PRO A 236 -0.50 6.43 -1.12
CA PRO A 236 -0.94 6.43 0.28
C PRO A 236 -1.89 5.28 0.60
N ALA A 237 -2.97 5.12 -0.17
CA ALA A 237 -3.92 4.04 0.02
C ALA A 237 -3.23 2.67 -0.06
N CYS A 238 -2.34 2.48 -1.04
CA CYS A 238 -1.60 1.23 -1.21
C CYS A 238 -0.66 0.94 -0.02
N ALA A 239 0.13 1.92 0.41
CA ALA A 239 1.04 1.83 1.55
C ALA A 239 0.28 1.53 2.86
N TYR A 240 -0.85 2.19 3.09
CA TYR A 240 -1.65 1.98 4.28
C TYR A 240 -2.23 0.57 4.33
N ASN A 241 -2.82 0.09 3.22
CA ASN A 241 -3.33 -1.28 3.13
C ASN A 241 -2.21 -2.34 3.30
N LEU A 242 -1.03 -2.10 2.73
CA LEU A 242 0.15 -2.96 2.91
C LEU A 242 0.59 -3.04 4.38
N VAL A 243 0.79 -1.88 5.02
CA VAL A 243 1.21 -1.79 6.42
C VAL A 243 0.17 -2.44 7.35
N CYS A 244 -1.12 -2.15 7.15
CA CYS A 244 -2.23 -2.79 7.88
C CYS A 244 -2.29 -4.32 7.71
N ALA A 245 -1.73 -4.89 6.65
CA ALA A 245 -1.69 -6.34 6.48
C ALA A 245 -0.59 -7.02 7.33
N MET A 246 0.49 -6.30 7.65
CA MET A 246 1.68 -6.84 8.32
C MET A 246 1.50 -6.98 9.84
N ARG A 247 2.18 -7.98 10.42
CA ARG A 247 2.20 -8.24 11.86
C ARG A 247 3.43 -7.67 12.55
N SER A 248 4.55 -7.52 11.83
CA SER A 248 5.81 -7.04 12.38
C SER A 248 6.62 -6.22 11.36
N PRO A 249 7.59 -5.41 11.82
CA PRO A 249 8.52 -4.71 10.93
C PRO A 249 9.34 -5.66 10.05
N ALA A 250 9.67 -6.86 10.55
CA ALA A 250 10.39 -7.88 9.78
C ALA A 250 9.53 -8.45 8.63
N GLU A 251 8.24 -8.67 8.86
CA GLU A 251 7.31 -9.11 7.81
C GLU A 251 7.14 -8.04 6.72
N LEU A 252 7.05 -6.76 7.12
CA LEU A 252 7.02 -5.63 6.18
C LEU A 252 8.34 -5.54 5.38
N ALA A 253 9.49 -5.66 6.03
CA ALA A 253 10.80 -5.62 5.37
C ALA A 253 10.98 -6.75 4.35
N ALA A 254 10.54 -7.97 4.69
CA ALA A 254 10.55 -9.11 3.77
C ALA A 254 9.60 -8.90 2.58
N ALA A 255 8.35 -8.47 2.85
CA ALA A 255 7.35 -8.22 1.81
C ALA A 255 7.75 -7.07 0.85
N THR A 256 8.59 -6.14 1.30
CA THR A 256 9.02 -4.96 0.53
C THR A 256 10.44 -5.07 -0.02
N ALA A 257 11.12 -6.23 0.11
CA ALA A 257 12.54 -6.39 -0.21
C ALA A 257 12.93 -5.99 -1.66
N ALA A 258 12.00 -6.12 -2.62
CA ALA A 258 12.19 -5.72 -4.01
C ALA A 258 12.05 -4.19 -4.27
N LEU A 259 11.62 -3.41 -3.27
CA LEU A 259 11.47 -1.96 -3.39
C LEU A 259 12.79 -1.20 -3.11
N PRO A 260 12.96 0.00 -3.71
CA PRO A 260 14.05 0.91 -3.37
C PRO A 260 14.18 1.13 -1.86
N ALA A 261 15.41 1.32 -1.38
CA ALA A 261 15.68 1.52 0.05
C ALA A 261 14.90 2.71 0.65
N GLU A 262 14.72 3.77 -0.14
CA GLU A 262 13.93 4.95 0.20
C GLU A 262 12.44 4.62 0.42
N ASP A 263 11.83 3.85 -0.48
CA ASP A 263 10.43 3.44 -0.37
C ASP A 263 10.22 2.46 0.79
N ARG A 264 11.19 1.58 1.06
CA ARG A 264 11.20 0.74 2.27
C ARG A 264 11.28 1.58 3.55
N ALA A 265 12.12 2.62 3.58
CA ALA A 265 12.22 3.53 4.73
C ALA A 265 10.92 4.32 4.96
N ARG A 266 10.27 4.80 3.89
CA ARG A 266 8.94 5.45 3.94
C ARG A 266 7.88 4.51 4.53
N LEU A 267 7.82 3.26 4.07
CA LEU A 267 6.87 2.27 4.59
C LEU A 267 7.13 1.91 6.06
N MET A 268 8.39 1.85 6.47
CA MET A 268 8.76 1.67 7.88
C MET A 268 8.37 2.88 8.75
N ARG A 269 8.47 4.11 8.22
CA ARG A 269 7.93 5.32 8.88
C ARG A 269 6.42 5.22 9.04
N VAL A 270 5.69 4.87 7.99
CA VAL A 270 4.23 4.64 8.04
C VAL A 270 3.85 3.57 9.07
N PHE A 271 4.61 2.47 9.19
CA PHE A 271 4.40 1.46 10.23
C PHE A 271 4.62 2.02 11.64
N ALA A 272 5.70 2.79 11.86
CA ALA A 272 6.02 3.37 13.16
C ALA A 272 4.97 4.40 13.61
N GLU A 273 4.60 5.34 12.74
CA GLU A 273 3.56 6.34 13.02
C GLU A 273 2.20 5.69 13.30
N LEU A 274 1.88 4.59 12.61
CA LEU A 274 0.65 3.84 12.84
C LEU A 274 0.65 3.13 14.19
N ALA A 275 1.82 2.64 14.63
CA ALA A 275 2.00 2.08 15.97
C ALA A 275 1.91 3.15 17.07
N VAL A 276 2.41 4.36 16.83
CA VAL A 276 2.23 5.51 17.75
C VAL A 276 0.74 5.88 17.86
N ALA A 277 0.02 5.96 16.75
CA ALA A 277 -1.41 6.22 16.74
C ALA A 277 -2.22 5.13 17.47
N HIS A 278 -1.86 3.85 17.30
CA HIS A 278 -2.42 2.73 18.05
C HIS A 278 -2.18 2.85 19.57
N ASN A 279 -0.96 3.20 19.99
CA ASN A 279 -0.63 3.38 21.41
C ASN A 279 -1.44 4.53 22.02
N HIS A 280 -1.61 5.64 21.30
CA HIS A 280 -2.42 6.76 21.75
C HIS A 280 -3.90 6.39 21.94
N VAL A 281 -4.49 5.67 20.98
CA VAL A 281 -5.87 5.18 21.10
C VAL A 281 -6.02 4.22 22.27
N SER A 282 -5.06 3.30 22.45
CA SER A 282 -5.05 2.34 23.57
C SER A 282 -4.91 3.03 24.92
N ALA A 283 -4.15 4.13 25.02
CA ALA A 283 -4.07 4.97 26.22
C ALA A 283 -5.42 5.64 26.53
N CYS A 284 -6.11 6.19 25.52
CA CYS A 284 -7.43 6.79 25.70
C CYS A 284 -8.54 5.82 26.14
N VAL A 285 -8.31 4.50 26.07
CA VAL A 285 -9.19 3.51 26.71
C VAL A 285 -9.13 3.63 28.25
N PHE A 286 -7.98 3.98 28.81
CA PHE A 286 -7.79 4.18 30.26
C PHE A 286 -8.21 5.57 30.75
N ASP A 287 -8.24 6.59 29.89
CA ASP A 287 -8.72 7.96 30.20
C ASP A 287 -10.24 8.00 30.56
N LEU A 288 -10.92 6.86 30.54
CA LEU A 288 -12.32 6.67 30.94
C LEU A 288 -12.46 6.00 32.32
N PRO A 289 -13.01 6.71 33.32
CA PRO A 289 -12.69 8.06 33.71
C PRO A 289 -11.97 8.08 35.08
N SER A 290 -10.78 8.68 35.14
CA SER A 290 -10.23 9.24 36.38
C SER A 290 -10.45 10.76 36.41
N GLU A 291 -11.69 11.15 36.72
CA GLU A 291 -12.19 12.51 37.07
C GLU A 291 -11.84 13.76 36.23
N GLN A 292 -10.88 13.74 35.31
CA GLN A 292 -10.34 14.97 34.70
C GLN A 292 -10.61 15.10 33.18
N GLY A 293 -11.44 16.09 32.83
CA GLY A 293 -11.26 16.85 31.60
C GLY A 293 -12.24 16.60 30.46
N ARG A 294 -12.38 15.37 29.93
CA ARG A 294 -13.09 15.15 28.64
C ARG A 294 -14.34 14.27 28.69
N THR A 295 -14.57 13.53 29.78
CA THR A 295 -15.68 12.57 29.89
C THR A 295 -16.50 12.75 31.18
N ARG A 296 -16.98 13.98 31.42
CA ARG A 296 -18.04 14.22 32.42
C ARG A 296 -19.27 13.35 32.10
N GLY A 297 -19.56 12.39 32.98
CA GLY A 297 -20.92 11.90 33.24
C GLY A 297 -21.61 11.00 32.21
N ARG A 298 -20.91 10.11 31.48
CA ARG A 298 -21.56 9.18 30.52
C ARG A 298 -21.32 7.69 30.70
N CYS A 299 -20.41 7.25 31.56
CA CYS A 299 -20.24 5.81 31.84
C CYS A 299 -21.28 5.35 32.88
N VAL A 300 -22.32 4.62 32.44
CA VAL A 300 -23.35 4.07 33.34
C VAL A 300 -23.08 2.62 33.79
N GLY A 301 -22.16 1.90 33.13
CA GLY A 301 -21.86 0.49 33.41
C GLY A 301 -20.80 0.22 34.50
N GLY A 302 -20.40 1.24 35.27
CA GLY A 302 -19.53 1.10 36.45
C GLY A 302 -18.29 0.19 36.25
N THR A 303 -18.14 -0.77 37.16
CA THR A 303 -17.06 -1.78 37.16
C THR A 303 -17.11 -2.73 35.96
N GLY A 304 -18.30 -3.03 35.42
CA GLY A 304 -18.46 -3.84 34.20
C GLY A 304 -17.80 -3.18 32.99
N CYS A 305 -17.99 -1.87 32.83
CA CYS A 305 -17.28 -1.08 31.82
C CYS A 305 -15.76 -1.03 32.05
N MET A 306 -15.30 -1.00 33.30
CA MET A 306 -13.87 -0.99 33.63
C MET A 306 -13.21 -2.34 33.28
N ALA A 307 -13.84 -3.45 33.65
CA ALA A 307 -13.38 -4.79 33.29
C ALA A 307 -13.34 -4.99 31.77
N TRP A 308 -14.38 -4.53 31.06
CA TRP A 308 -14.42 -4.56 29.60
C TRP A 308 -13.31 -3.72 28.96
N ARG A 309 -12.99 -2.52 29.48
CA ARG A 309 -11.87 -1.69 29.00
C ARG A 309 -10.52 -2.39 29.20
N ALA A 310 -10.32 -3.05 30.34
CA ALA A 310 -9.10 -3.83 30.58
C ALA A 310 -8.96 -5.00 29.60
N GLN A 311 -10.05 -5.72 29.33
CA GLN A 311 -10.10 -6.77 28.29
C GLN A 311 -9.87 -6.20 26.89
N TYR A 312 -10.46 -5.05 26.58
CA TYR A 312 -10.27 -4.34 25.32
C TYR A 312 -8.78 -4.09 25.07
N VAL A 313 -8.07 -3.48 26.02
CA VAL A 313 -6.63 -3.22 25.90
C VAL A 313 -5.84 -4.53 25.83
N GLY A 314 -6.22 -5.56 26.59
CA GLY A 314 -5.61 -6.88 26.49
C GLY A 314 -5.72 -7.48 25.08
N VAL A 315 -6.88 -7.38 24.43
CA VAL A 315 -7.06 -7.78 23.03
C VAL A 315 -6.25 -6.88 22.09
N MET A 316 -6.19 -5.57 22.33
CA MET A 316 -5.40 -4.66 21.49
C MET A 316 -3.89 -4.95 21.57
N ALA A 317 -3.36 -5.34 22.72
CA ALA A 317 -1.97 -5.75 22.89
C ALA A 317 -1.61 -7.04 22.12
N LEU A 318 -2.60 -7.88 21.80
CA LEU A 318 -2.43 -9.08 20.97
C LEU A 318 -2.64 -8.82 19.47
N VAL A 319 -3.22 -7.67 19.11
CA VAL A 319 -3.41 -7.24 17.72
C VAL A 319 -2.16 -6.44 17.29
N PRO A 320 -1.50 -6.78 16.17
CA PRO A 320 -0.42 -5.96 15.63
C PRO A 320 -0.83 -4.48 15.51
N PRO A 321 -0.02 -3.51 15.98
CA PRO A 321 -0.45 -2.11 16.06
C PRO A 321 -0.99 -1.55 14.73
N ALA A 322 -0.39 -1.98 13.61
CA ALA A 322 -0.82 -1.62 12.27
C ALA A 322 -2.24 -2.07 11.89
N ARG A 323 -2.81 -3.09 12.55
CA ARG A 323 -4.15 -3.61 12.25
C ARG A 323 -5.28 -2.86 12.96
N LEU A 324 -4.99 -2.05 13.99
CA LEU A 324 -6.01 -1.41 14.82
C LEU A 324 -6.82 -0.33 14.08
N LEU A 325 -6.15 0.48 13.26
CA LEU A 325 -6.81 1.54 12.48
C LEU A 325 -7.16 1.07 11.05
N ALA A 326 -6.91 -0.20 10.72
CA ALA A 326 -7.35 -0.78 9.46
C ALA A 326 -8.88 -0.63 9.33
N PRO A 327 -9.43 -0.19 8.18
CA PRO A 327 -10.88 -0.06 8.05
C PRO A 327 -11.55 -1.44 8.19
N GLY A 328 -12.73 -1.47 8.79
CA GLY A 328 -13.40 -2.71 9.18
C GLY A 328 -12.90 -3.32 10.50
N PHE A 329 -11.89 -2.75 11.16
CA PHE A 329 -11.38 -3.29 12.44
C PHE A 329 -12.43 -3.20 13.55
N TRP A 330 -13.19 -2.11 13.63
CA TRP A 330 -14.20 -1.94 14.68
C TRP A 330 -15.36 -2.94 14.52
N GLU A 331 -15.82 -3.13 13.29
CA GLU A 331 -16.85 -4.09 12.91
C GLU A 331 -16.39 -5.54 13.14
N MET A 332 -15.13 -5.84 12.85
CA MET A 332 -14.51 -7.12 13.21
C MET A 332 -14.47 -7.30 14.73
N LEU A 333 -14.03 -6.29 15.47
CA LEU A 333 -13.91 -6.36 16.93
C LEU A 333 -15.27 -6.56 17.61
N ALA A 334 -16.32 -5.90 17.13
CA ALA A 334 -17.69 -6.09 17.61
C ALA A 334 -18.21 -7.52 17.41
N GLN A 335 -17.64 -8.30 16.49
CA GLN A 335 -17.99 -9.71 16.25
C GLN A 335 -17.13 -10.69 17.06
N VAL A 336 -15.88 -10.35 17.40
CA VAL A 336 -14.93 -11.26 18.07
C VAL A 336 -14.68 -10.95 19.55
N ALA A 337 -15.15 -9.80 20.05
CA ALA A 337 -15.01 -9.44 21.46
C ALA A 337 -15.83 -10.43 22.34
N PRO A 338 -15.20 -11.14 23.30
CA PRO A 338 -15.92 -12.10 24.13
C PRO A 338 -16.93 -11.38 25.03
N ILE A 339 -18.21 -11.74 24.89
CA ILE A 339 -19.28 -11.22 25.74
C ILE A 339 -19.24 -11.97 27.08
N VAL A 340 -18.42 -11.51 28.01
CA VAL A 340 -18.42 -12.02 29.38
C VAL A 340 -19.64 -11.45 30.13
N PRO A 341 -20.53 -12.29 30.70
CA PRO A 341 -21.68 -11.80 31.46
C PRO A 341 -21.26 -10.87 32.61
N GLY A 342 -21.94 -9.72 32.74
CA GLY A 342 -21.61 -8.68 33.72
C GLY A 342 -20.44 -7.75 33.34
N GLN A 343 -19.75 -8.00 32.23
CA GLN A 343 -18.65 -7.16 31.72
C GLN A 343 -19.00 -6.59 30.33
N GLN A 344 -20.26 -6.18 30.15
CA GLN A 344 -20.74 -5.56 28.93
C GLN A 344 -20.49 -4.05 28.96
N PRO A 345 -20.02 -3.44 27.86
CA PRO A 345 -19.86 -2.00 27.79
C PRO A 345 -21.21 -1.29 27.68
N CYS A 346 -21.42 -0.23 28.45
CA CYS A 346 -22.58 0.63 28.23
C CYS A 346 -22.41 1.43 26.92
N GLN A 347 -23.51 1.69 26.22
CA GLN A 347 -23.53 2.31 24.90
C GLN A 347 -22.67 3.60 24.76
N PRO A 348 -22.59 4.51 25.75
CA PRO A 348 -21.71 5.68 25.64
C PRO A 348 -20.21 5.36 25.62
N CYS A 349 -19.78 4.23 26.20
CA CYS A 349 -18.37 3.79 26.16
C CYS A 349 -18.03 3.17 24.79
N VAL A 350 -18.95 2.36 24.26
CA VAL A 350 -18.88 1.83 22.87
C VAL A 350 -18.76 2.99 21.88
N LYS A 351 -19.64 4.00 22.01
CA LYS A 351 -19.64 5.19 21.17
C LYS A 351 -18.34 5.99 21.29
N TYR A 352 -17.87 6.29 22.51
CA TYR A 352 -16.64 7.04 22.72
C TYR A 352 -15.40 6.35 22.10
N LEU A 353 -15.27 5.02 22.27
CA LEU A 353 -14.14 4.30 21.68
C LEU A 353 -14.24 4.24 20.15
N HIS A 354 -15.43 4.02 19.59
CA HIS A 354 -15.63 4.10 18.14
C HIS A 354 -15.22 5.47 17.58
N GLU A 355 -15.67 6.56 18.20
CA GLU A 355 -15.30 7.94 17.83
C GLU A 355 -13.78 8.17 17.97
N THR A 356 -13.15 7.65 19.03
CA THR A 356 -11.70 7.75 19.26
C THR A 356 -10.90 7.00 18.18
N HIS A 357 -11.31 5.80 17.79
CA HIS A 357 -10.69 5.03 16.71
C HIS A 357 -10.84 5.74 15.36
N GLU A 358 -12.05 6.21 15.05
CA GLU A 358 -12.34 6.91 13.80
C GLU A 358 -11.56 8.23 13.68
N ASP A 359 -11.46 9.00 14.76
CA ASP A 359 -10.69 10.24 14.77
C ASP A 359 -9.19 9.99 14.65
N ALA A 360 -8.65 8.94 15.29
CA ALA A 360 -7.26 8.55 15.11
C ALA A 360 -6.99 8.06 13.68
N ARG A 361 -7.88 7.24 13.10
CA ARG A 361 -7.81 6.76 11.72
C ARG A 361 -7.83 7.92 10.71
N LYS A 362 -8.71 8.91 10.91
CA LYS A 362 -8.78 10.12 10.06
C LYS A 362 -7.52 10.98 10.20
N LYS A 363 -7.05 11.26 11.41
CA LYS A 363 -5.81 12.03 11.65
C LYS A 363 -4.60 11.36 11.02
N PHE A 364 -4.48 10.03 11.16
CA PHE A 364 -3.44 9.25 10.51
C PHE A 364 -3.57 9.33 8.99
N TRP A 365 -4.77 9.16 8.44
CA TRP A 365 -5.02 9.28 7.01
C TRP A 365 -4.63 10.64 6.45
N GLU A 366 -4.96 11.74 7.12
CA GLU A 366 -4.59 13.09 6.67
C GLU A 366 -3.06 13.32 6.65
N ALA A 367 -2.34 12.75 7.62
CA ALA A 367 -0.88 12.84 7.70
C ALA A 367 -0.13 11.86 6.78
N LEU A 368 -0.76 10.75 6.39
CA LEU A 368 -0.14 9.63 5.67
C LEU A 368 0.64 10.03 4.39
N PRO A 369 0.15 10.91 3.50
CA PRO A 369 0.93 11.42 2.37
C PRO A 369 2.25 12.10 2.76
N VAL A 370 2.30 12.77 3.91
CA VAL A 370 3.50 13.44 4.43
C VAL A 370 4.52 12.41 4.92
N PHE A 371 4.08 11.31 5.55
CA PHE A 371 4.96 10.21 5.93
C PHE A 371 5.63 9.52 4.74
N LEU A 372 5.01 9.59 3.55
CA LEU A 372 5.55 9.10 2.28
C LEU A 372 6.34 10.16 1.48
N ASP A 373 6.61 11.34 2.05
CA ASP A 373 7.25 12.50 1.41
C ASP A 373 6.51 13.06 0.17
N LEU A 374 5.21 12.80 0.02
CA LEU A 374 4.42 13.20 -1.15
C LEU A 374 3.85 14.63 -1.06
N GLY A 375 3.78 15.19 0.16
CA GLY A 375 3.05 16.44 0.47
C GLY A 375 1.59 16.17 0.82
N PRO A 376 0.78 17.21 1.10
CA PRO A 376 -0.59 17.05 1.62
C PRO A 376 -1.57 16.47 0.59
N TRP A 377 -2.70 15.94 1.07
CA TRP A 377 -3.76 15.40 0.21
C TRP A 377 -4.28 16.37 -0.85
N THR A 378 -4.35 17.68 -0.55
CA THR A 378 -4.78 18.71 -1.51
C THR A 378 -3.98 18.66 -2.81
N LYS A 379 -2.65 18.54 -2.71
CA LYS A 379 -1.73 18.36 -3.85
C LYS A 379 -2.01 17.07 -4.61
N LEU A 380 -2.15 15.94 -3.89
CA LEU A 380 -2.40 14.62 -4.52
C LEU A 380 -3.77 14.55 -5.20
N VAL A 381 -4.79 15.20 -4.63
CA VAL A 381 -6.13 15.28 -5.22
C VAL A 381 -6.12 16.10 -6.50
N MET A 382 -5.39 17.23 -6.55
CA MET A 382 -5.20 18.00 -7.78
C MET A 382 -4.48 17.15 -8.84
N GLN A 383 -3.33 16.55 -8.51
CA GLN A 383 -2.59 15.67 -9.42
C GLN A 383 -3.44 14.51 -9.97
N ARG A 384 -4.37 13.96 -9.18
CA ARG A 384 -5.35 12.98 -9.66
C ARG A 384 -6.33 13.60 -10.64
N ILE A 385 -6.94 14.74 -10.31
CA ILE A 385 -7.91 15.43 -11.18
C ILE A 385 -7.26 15.76 -12.53
N ASP A 386 -6.02 16.26 -12.54
CA ASP A 386 -5.26 16.55 -13.76
C ASP A 386 -4.98 15.27 -14.58
N ALA A 387 -4.68 14.16 -13.91
CA ALA A 387 -4.35 12.89 -14.57
C ALA A 387 -5.57 12.11 -15.10
N ILE A 388 -6.76 12.33 -14.54
CA ILE A 388 -8.00 11.61 -14.86
C ILE A 388 -8.95 12.46 -15.73
N THR A 389 -9.02 13.76 -15.48
CA THR A 389 -9.81 14.74 -16.23
C THR A 389 -8.89 15.81 -16.85
N PRO A 390 -7.98 15.42 -17.77
CA PRO A 390 -7.00 16.35 -18.32
C PRO A 390 -7.68 17.33 -19.26
N SER A 391 -7.53 18.62 -18.97
CA SER A 391 -8.05 19.74 -19.77
C SER A 391 -7.65 19.61 -21.25
N GLY A 392 -8.67 19.54 -22.10
CA GLY A 392 -8.56 19.33 -23.54
C GLY A 392 -9.91 18.86 -24.10
N PRO A 393 -10.16 19.03 -25.40
CA PRO A 393 -11.42 18.58 -26.01
C PRO A 393 -11.57 17.07 -25.83
N GLU A 394 -12.75 16.62 -25.42
CA GLU A 394 -13.12 15.22 -25.52
C GLU A 394 -12.94 14.79 -26.99
N ILE A 395 -12.03 13.83 -27.22
CA ILE A 395 -12.02 13.10 -28.49
C ILE A 395 -13.29 12.26 -28.46
N LYS A 396 -14.38 12.83 -28.97
CA LYS A 396 -15.63 12.09 -29.19
C LYS A 396 -15.30 10.95 -30.14
N PHE A 397 -15.33 9.74 -29.61
CA PHE A 397 -15.05 8.51 -30.34
C PHE A 397 -16.24 8.16 -31.25
N SER A 398 -16.41 8.93 -32.33
CA SER A 398 -17.20 8.48 -33.48
C SER A 398 -16.42 7.36 -34.16
N TYR A 399 -16.89 6.13 -33.99
CA TYR A 399 -16.51 5.00 -34.84
C TYR A 399 -17.63 4.78 -35.87
N PRO A 400 -17.29 4.40 -37.12
CA PRO A 400 -18.26 3.98 -38.13
C PRO A 400 -18.87 2.61 -37.80
#